data_AF-A0A448YN78-F1
#
_entry.id   AF-A0A448YN78-F1
#
_cell.length_a   1.000
_cell.length_b   1.000
_cell.length_c   1.000
_cell.angle_alpha   90.00
_cell.angle_beta   90.00
_cell.angle_gamma   90.00
#
_symmetry.space_group_name_H-M   'P 1'
#
loop_
_entity.id
_entity.type
_entity.pdbx_description
1 polymer ?
#
loop_
_entity_poly.entity_id
_entity_poly.type
_entity_poly.pdbx_seq_one_letter_code
_entity_poly.pdbx_strand_id
1 'polypeptide(L)'
;MSETITIDREDTKNVEQYIRKAFREMMKKKTRLLLVAYYDWFVKDPLREAKGPPMIEMDESLQRRKMKLKHGVLLFNEAYISLLIPFIRKFSLYSNELIDVASKLKDLNTKVDGHFAFGLLFSERDMRLLKGIFRLISKKEGKVNVLKPTERKKVAAVKKITDSVDVKAASLRVPESVISDLENKLNGLAISVKIMRGN
;
A
#
# COMPACT_ATOMS: atom_id res chain seq x y z
N MET A 1 1.59 21.11 -11.48
CA MET A 1 1.71 21.63 -10.11
C MET A 1 1.02 20.69 -9.13
N SER A 2 1.56 20.48 -7.94
CA SER A 2 0.94 19.62 -6.92
C SER A 2 -0.09 20.42 -6.11
N GLU A 3 -1.36 20.01 -6.11
CA GLU A 3 -2.43 20.69 -5.38
C GLU A 3 -2.26 20.58 -3.86
N THR A 4 -2.48 21.69 -3.14
CA THR A 4 -2.56 21.72 -1.68
C THR A 4 -4.00 21.91 -1.22
N ILE A 5 -4.34 21.39 -0.05
CA ILE A 5 -5.63 21.59 0.61
C ILE A 5 -5.42 22.11 2.03
N THR A 6 -6.35 22.92 2.49
CA THR A 6 -6.40 23.39 3.87
C THR A 6 -7.30 22.47 4.69
N ILE A 7 -6.78 21.93 5.78
CA ILE A 7 -7.54 21.06 6.69
C ILE A 7 -7.54 21.69 8.07
N ASP A 8 -8.73 21.74 8.67
CA ASP A 8 -8.88 22.09 10.08
C ASP A 8 -8.47 20.90 10.95
N ARG A 9 -7.54 21.12 11.88
CA ARG A 9 -7.04 20.07 12.78
C ARG A 9 -8.04 19.67 13.85
N GLU A 10 -9.01 20.53 14.12
CA GLU A 10 -10.09 20.25 15.08
C GLU A 10 -11.13 19.29 14.49
N ASP A 11 -11.25 19.27 13.16
CA ASP A 11 -12.07 18.29 12.44
C ASP A 11 -11.35 16.93 12.38
N THR A 12 -11.42 16.21 13.51
CA THR A 12 -10.79 14.90 13.68
C THR A 12 -11.21 13.89 12.60
N LYS A 13 -12.44 13.99 12.08
CA LYS A 13 -12.97 13.12 11.03
C LYS A 13 -12.30 13.42 9.70
N ASN A 14 -12.19 14.69 9.32
CA ASN A 14 -11.51 15.10 8.09
C ASN A 14 -10.00 14.83 8.15
N VAL A 15 -9.37 15.07 9.30
CA VAL A 15 -7.97 14.69 9.56
C VAL A 15 -7.78 13.19 9.34
N GLU A 16 -8.60 12.35 9.95
CA GLU A 16 -8.47 10.90 9.77
C GLU A 16 -8.73 10.47 8.33
N GLN A 17 -9.74 11.04 7.67
CA GLN A 17 -10.03 10.75 6.27
C GLN A 17 -8.86 11.12 5.36
N TYR A 18 -8.23 12.27 5.57
CA TYR A 18 -7.02 12.67 4.86
C TYR A 18 -5.89 11.67 5.07
N ILE A 19 -5.59 11.30 6.32
CA ILE A 19 -4.49 10.39 6.63
C ILE A 19 -4.71 9.04 5.94
N ARG A 20 -5.95 8.51 5.96
CA ARG A 20 -6.30 7.29 5.25
C ARG A 20 -6.10 7.44 3.74
N LYS A 21 -6.53 8.55 3.13
CA LYS A 21 -6.32 8.80 1.69
C LYS A 21 -4.83 8.88 1.33
N ALA A 22 -4.02 9.57 2.14
CA ALA A 22 -2.58 9.67 1.95
C ALA A 22 -1.89 8.29 2.00
N PHE A 23 -2.22 7.45 2.98
CA PHE A 23 -1.67 6.09 3.01
C PHE A 23 -2.22 5.16 1.92
N ARG A 24 -3.45 5.37 1.44
CA ARG A 24 -3.96 4.66 0.27
C ARG A 24 -3.12 4.95 -0.96
N GLU A 25 -2.76 6.21 -1.18
CA GLU A 25 -1.92 6.63 -2.31
C GLU A 25 -0.53 5.98 -2.26
N MET A 26 0.08 5.83 -1.08
CA MET A 26 1.36 5.17 -0.89
C MET A 26 1.33 3.66 -1.22
N MET A 27 0.14 3.06 -1.36
CA MET A 27 -0.09 1.64 -1.64
C MET A 27 0.33 0.68 -0.52
N LYS A 28 -0.22 -0.55 -0.58
CA LYS A 28 -0.02 -1.63 0.41
C LYS A 28 1.45 -1.94 0.69
N LYS A 29 2.31 -1.96 -0.35
CA LYS A 29 3.73 -2.31 -0.20
C LYS A 29 4.43 -1.32 0.74
N LYS A 30 4.27 -0.02 0.50
CA LYS A 30 4.95 1.02 1.28
C LYS A 30 4.37 1.12 2.69
N THR A 31 3.04 1.05 2.85
CA THR A 31 2.40 1.09 4.17
C THR A 31 2.79 -0.10 5.05
N ARG A 32 2.93 -1.30 4.47
CA ARG A 32 3.43 -2.46 5.19
C ARG A 32 4.86 -2.25 5.68
N LEU A 33 5.77 -1.84 4.79
CA LEU A 33 7.18 -1.64 5.14
C LEU A 33 7.37 -0.52 6.16
N LEU A 34 6.58 0.55 6.06
CA LEU A 34 6.58 1.64 7.03
C LEU A 34 6.20 1.15 8.44
N LEU A 35 5.13 0.34 8.54
CA LEU A 35 4.66 -0.18 9.82
C LEU A 35 5.72 -1.07 10.48
N VAL A 36 6.37 -1.93 9.70
CA VAL A 36 7.46 -2.79 10.20
C VAL A 36 8.62 -1.93 10.70
N ALA A 37 9.09 -0.97 9.89
CA ALA A 37 10.22 -0.13 10.27
C ALA A 37 9.96 0.73 11.51
N TYR A 38 8.73 1.24 11.66
CA TYR A 38 8.32 1.99 12.84
C TYR A 38 8.26 1.12 14.09
N TYR A 39 7.78 -0.11 13.95
CA TYR A 39 7.78 -1.07 15.05
C TYR A 39 9.23 -1.45 15.44
N ASP A 40 10.11 -1.70 14.47
CA ASP A 40 11.53 -1.96 14.74
C ASP A 40 12.21 -0.76 15.43
N TRP A 41 11.88 0.46 15.03
CA TRP A 41 12.34 1.68 15.70
C TRP A 41 11.85 1.76 17.15
N PHE A 42 10.61 1.36 17.43
CA PHE A 42 10.07 1.33 18.79
C PHE A 42 10.73 0.25 19.66
N VAL A 43 10.91 -0.96 19.13
CA VAL A 43 11.52 -2.08 19.88
C VAL A 43 12.97 -1.80 20.30
N LYS A 44 13.69 -0.96 19.55
CA LYS A 44 15.06 -0.55 19.91
C LYS A 44 15.12 0.27 21.20
N ASP A 45 14.06 0.98 21.54
CA ASP A 45 13.95 1.72 22.79
C ASP A 45 12.49 1.72 23.26
N PRO A 46 12.08 0.69 24.02
CA PRO A 46 10.70 0.53 24.48
C PRO A 46 10.33 1.52 25.58
N LEU A 47 11.30 2.26 26.14
CA LEU A 47 11.09 3.26 27.19
C LEU A 47 10.68 4.63 26.65
N ARG A 48 10.66 4.80 25.32
CA ARG A 48 10.20 6.04 24.67
C ARG A 48 8.85 6.47 25.21
N GLU A 49 8.80 7.70 25.72
CA GLU A 49 7.56 8.29 26.22
C GLU A 49 6.49 8.27 25.14
N ALA A 50 5.43 7.50 25.38
CA ALA A 50 4.35 7.34 24.43
C ALA A 50 3.07 7.93 25.01
N LYS A 51 2.29 8.65 24.20
CA LYS A 51 0.98 9.15 24.65
C LYS A 51 -0.03 7.99 24.74
N GLY A 52 -0.67 7.81 25.89
CA GLY A 52 -1.74 6.81 26.09
C GLY A 52 -1.24 5.46 26.62
N PRO A 53 -2.11 4.44 26.70
CA PRO A 53 -1.81 3.15 27.36
C PRO A 53 -0.67 2.39 26.69
N PRO A 54 0.06 1.49 27.38
CA PRO A 54 1.25 0.77 26.88
C PRO A 54 1.02 0.03 25.55
N MET A 55 2.06 -0.12 24.73
CA MET A 55 1.92 -0.69 23.38
C MET A 55 1.73 -2.21 23.31
N ILE A 56 1.68 -2.89 24.47
CA ILE A 56 1.53 -4.34 24.61
C ILE A 56 0.29 -4.86 23.85
N GLU A 57 -0.82 -4.09 23.86
CA GLU A 57 -2.03 -4.43 23.10
C GLU A 57 -1.84 -4.41 21.58
N MET A 58 -0.95 -3.56 21.06
CA MET A 58 -0.67 -3.48 19.63
C MET A 58 0.19 -4.64 19.17
N ASP A 59 1.07 -5.15 20.02
CA ASP A 59 1.87 -6.34 19.77
C ASP A 59 0.99 -7.59 19.71
N GLU A 60 0.08 -7.77 20.68
CA GLU A 60 -0.91 -8.86 20.61
C GLU A 60 -1.84 -8.70 19.41
N SER A 61 -2.25 -7.48 19.05
CA SER A 61 -3.05 -7.21 17.85
C SER A 61 -2.27 -7.51 16.57
N LEU A 62 -0.98 -7.18 16.51
CA LEU A 62 -0.07 -7.52 15.41
C LEU A 62 0.18 -9.03 15.34
N GLN A 63 0.35 -9.73 16.46
CA GLN A 63 0.53 -11.18 16.58
C GLN A 63 -0.74 -11.93 16.16
N ARG A 64 -1.90 -11.55 16.71
CA ARG A 64 -3.23 -12.09 16.33
C ARG A 64 -3.56 -11.80 14.86
N ARG A 65 -3.20 -10.62 14.35
CA ARG A 65 -3.35 -10.29 12.92
C ARG A 65 -2.27 -10.95 12.05
N LYS A 66 -1.07 -11.25 12.57
CA LYS A 66 -0.04 -12.11 11.94
C LYS A 66 -0.52 -13.55 11.79
N MET A 67 -1.30 -14.07 12.74
CA MET A 67 -1.96 -15.37 12.57
C MET A 67 -3.02 -15.33 11.46
N LYS A 68 -3.79 -14.23 11.36
CA LYS A 68 -4.71 -14.01 10.23
C LYS A 68 -3.98 -13.76 8.89
N LEU A 69 -2.77 -13.20 8.91
CA LEU A 69 -1.87 -13.06 7.76
C LEU A 69 -1.41 -14.42 7.22
N LYS A 70 -1.19 -15.42 8.09
CA LYS A 70 -0.83 -16.80 7.70
C LYS A 70 -1.98 -17.57 7.02
N HIS A 71 -3.23 -17.19 7.25
CA HIS A 71 -4.42 -17.90 6.75
C HIS A 71 -5.01 -17.33 5.44
N GLY A 72 -4.19 -16.66 4.61
CA GLY A 72 -4.57 -16.32 3.24
C GLY A 72 -5.68 -15.28 3.06
N VAL A 73 -6.24 -14.72 4.13
CA VAL A 73 -7.26 -13.67 4.01
C VAL A 73 -6.57 -12.38 3.55
N LEU A 74 -6.91 -11.95 2.33
CA LEU A 74 -6.51 -10.69 1.69
C LEU A 74 -6.57 -9.52 2.69
N LEU A 75 -5.45 -9.20 3.35
CA LEU A 75 -5.35 -7.97 4.12
C LEU A 75 -5.20 -6.83 3.11
N PHE A 76 -6.32 -6.17 2.86
CA PHE A 76 -6.39 -4.93 2.12
C PHE A 76 -5.50 -3.87 2.79
N ASN A 77 -5.01 -2.91 2.01
CA ASN A 77 -4.17 -1.80 2.48
C ASN A 77 -4.69 -1.17 3.80
N GLU A 78 -6.01 -1.12 3.98
CA GLU A 78 -6.69 -0.63 5.19
C GLU A 78 -6.25 -1.25 6.52
N ALA A 79 -5.83 -2.52 6.56
CA ALA A 79 -5.41 -3.13 7.80
C ALA A 79 -4.11 -2.53 8.33
N TYR A 80 -3.14 -2.28 7.45
CA TYR A 80 -1.88 -1.63 7.82
C TYR A 80 -2.11 -0.17 8.19
N ILE A 81 -2.95 0.53 7.42
CA ILE A 81 -3.35 1.92 7.71
C ILE A 81 -3.97 2.03 9.10
N SER A 82 -4.88 1.12 9.44
CA SER A 82 -5.56 1.12 10.74
C SER A 82 -4.63 0.84 11.93
N LEU A 83 -3.43 0.31 11.69
CA LEU A 83 -2.37 0.15 12.71
C LEU A 83 -1.39 1.34 12.72
N LEU A 84 -1.07 1.89 11.55
CA LEU A 84 -0.19 3.04 11.41
C LEU A 84 -0.75 4.31 12.05
N ILE A 85 -2.05 4.59 11.85
CA ILE A 85 -2.68 5.81 12.40
C ILE A 85 -2.52 5.90 13.93
N PRO A 86 -2.93 4.89 14.73
CA PRO A 86 -2.75 4.96 16.18
C PRO A 86 -1.27 5.00 16.58
N PHE A 87 -0.39 4.26 15.90
CA PHE A 87 1.07 4.31 16.13
C PHE A 87 1.60 5.75 16.01
N ILE A 88 1.28 6.41 14.90
CA ILE A 88 1.77 7.75 14.58
C ILE A 88 1.19 8.80 15.53
N ARG A 89 -0.07 8.65 15.96
CA ARG A 89 -0.67 9.52 16.98
C ARG A 89 0.08 9.41 18.31
N LYS A 90 0.33 8.17 18.74
CA LYS A 90 1.00 7.83 20.00
C LYS A 90 2.43 8.36 20.07
N PHE A 91 3.18 8.24 18.96
CA PHE A 91 4.58 8.70 18.85
C PHE A 91 4.74 10.00 18.07
N SER A 92 3.71 10.85 18.06
CA SER A 92 3.72 12.13 17.36
C SER A 92 4.86 13.07 17.78
N LEU A 93 5.36 12.94 19.01
CA LEU A 93 6.50 13.70 19.53
C LEU A 93 7.80 13.38 18.78
N TYR A 94 7.95 12.14 18.31
CA TYR A 94 9.13 11.67 17.57
C TYR A 94 8.94 11.75 16.05
N SER A 95 8.09 12.67 15.59
CA SER A 95 7.78 12.81 14.15
C SER A 95 9.03 12.95 13.28
N ASN A 96 10.05 13.70 13.72
CA ASN A 96 11.30 13.87 12.99
C ASN A 96 12.08 12.56 12.85
N GLU A 97 12.19 11.77 13.92
CA GLU A 97 12.84 10.45 13.88
C GLU A 97 12.09 9.48 12.98
N LEU A 98 10.76 9.45 13.07
CA LEU A 98 9.94 8.58 12.23
C LEU A 98 10.02 8.97 10.75
N ILE A 99 10.08 10.26 10.44
CA ILE A 99 10.33 10.75 9.07
C ILE A 99 11.72 10.32 8.61
N ASP A 100 12.74 10.41 9.46
CA ASP A 100 14.10 9.97 9.14
C ASP A 100 14.15 8.46 8.86
N VAL A 101 13.51 7.63 9.70
CA VAL A 101 13.34 6.19 9.47
C VAL A 101 12.72 5.92 8.11
N ALA A 102 11.60 6.59 7.79
CA ALA A 102 10.93 6.42 6.51
C ALA A 102 11.82 6.83 5.31
N SER A 103 12.58 7.91 5.46
CA SER A 103 13.46 8.43 4.41
C SER A 103 14.60 7.48 4.02
N LYS A 104 15.02 6.62 4.97
CA LYS A 104 16.11 5.67 4.79
C LYS A 104 15.66 4.31 4.25
N LEU A 105 14.35 4.07 4.16
CA LEU A 105 13.84 2.80 3.64
C LEU A 105 14.16 2.64 2.17
N LYS A 106 14.76 1.50 1.84
CA LYS A 106 15.16 1.12 0.48
C LYS A 106 14.41 -0.14 0.03
N ASP A 107 14.29 -0.28 -1.28
CA ASP A 107 13.63 -1.39 -1.93
C ASP A 107 14.25 -1.63 -3.31
N LEU A 108 14.16 -2.85 -3.81
CA LEU A 108 14.70 -3.22 -5.12
C LEU A 108 13.74 -2.70 -6.21
N ASN A 109 13.82 -1.41 -6.49
CA ASN A 109 12.84 -0.68 -7.30
C ASN A 109 13.46 0.24 -8.36
N THR A 110 14.79 0.35 -8.40
CA THR A 110 15.51 1.23 -9.32
C THR A 110 16.24 0.39 -10.34
N LYS A 111 16.35 0.87 -11.58
CA LYS A 111 17.19 0.25 -12.61
C LYS A 111 18.43 1.10 -12.85
N VAL A 112 19.60 0.47 -12.77
CA VAL A 112 20.91 1.06 -13.09
C VAL A 112 21.54 0.13 -14.12
N ASP A 113 21.84 0.65 -15.30
CA ASP A 113 22.43 -0.09 -16.42
C ASP A 113 21.69 -1.41 -16.76
N GLY A 114 20.36 -1.36 -16.70
CA GLY A 114 19.50 -2.52 -16.99
C GLY A 114 19.34 -3.51 -15.83
N HIS A 115 20.11 -3.38 -14.75
CA HIS A 115 20.04 -4.21 -13.55
C HIS A 115 19.20 -3.56 -12.45
N PHE A 116 18.47 -4.36 -11.69
CA PHE A 116 17.73 -3.87 -10.53
C PHE A 116 18.69 -3.57 -9.37
N ALA A 117 18.52 -2.39 -8.76
CA ALA A 117 19.29 -1.90 -7.63
C ALA A 117 18.37 -1.38 -6.52
N PHE A 118 18.91 -1.33 -5.29
CA PHE A 118 18.20 -0.80 -4.14
C PHE A 118 18.12 0.73 -4.22
N GLY A 119 16.92 1.25 -4.48
CA GLY A 119 16.61 2.67 -4.42
C GLY A 119 15.79 3.03 -3.21
N LEU A 120 15.53 4.32 -3.02
CA LEU A 120 14.62 4.80 -1.98
C LEU A 120 13.21 4.24 -2.25
N LEU A 121 12.60 3.68 -1.21
CA LEU A 121 11.24 3.14 -1.25
C LEU A 121 10.20 4.27 -1.44
N PHE A 122 10.43 5.39 -0.75
CA PHE A 122 9.55 6.55 -0.76
C PHE A 122 10.07 7.62 -1.72
N SER A 123 9.20 8.05 -2.62
CA SER A 123 9.45 9.22 -3.47
C SER A 123 9.36 10.50 -2.64
N GLU A 124 9.86 11.60 -3.20
CA GLU A 124 9.72 12.92 -2.58
C GLU A 124 8.25 13.27 -2.28
N ARG A 125 7.33 12.89 -3.18
CA ARG A 125 5.89 13.08 -3.00
C ARG A 125 5.36 12.31 -1.79
N ASP A 126 5.74 11.04 -1.65
CA ASP A 126 5.31 10.25 -0.50
C ASP A 126 5.83 10.87 0.81
N MET A 127 7.08 11.34 0.82
CA MET A 127 7.66 12.01 1.99
C MET A 127 6.94 13.31 2.33
N ARG A 128 6.49 14.09 1.34
CA ARG A 128 5.66 15.29 1.56
C ARG A 128 4.29 14.93 2.16
N LEU A 129 3.65 13.86 1.68
CA LEU A 129 2.40 13.35 2.26
C LEU A 129 2.60 12.92 3.72
N LEU A 130 3.68 12.18 4.00
CA LEU A 130 4.01 11.70 5.35
C LEU A 130 4.28 12.87 6.32
N LYS A 131 5.04 13.88 5.90
CA LYS A 131 5.23 15.12 6.66
C LYS A 131 3.90 15.83 6.93
N GLY A 132 3.00 15.86 5.95
CA GLY A 132 1.64 16.40 6.10
C GLY A 132 0.83 15.67 7.17
N ILE A 133 0.90 14.33 7.19
CA ILE A 133 0.25 13.50 8.22
C ILE A 133 0.73 13.91 9.62
N PHE A 134 2.05 14.00 9.84
CA PHE A 134 2.59 14.39 11.14
C PHE A 134 2.21 15.82 11.55
N ARG A 135 2.15 16.76 10.60
CA ARG A 135 1.71 18.14 10.86
C ARG A 135 0.25 18.19 11.33
N LEU A 136 -0.63 17.40 10.73
CA LEU A 136 -2.04 17.34 11.12
C LEU A 136 -2.25 16.71 12.49
N ILE A 137 -1.40 15.75 12.86
CA ILE A 137 -1.50 15.03 14.14
C ILE A 137 -0.82 15.80 15.29
N SER A 138 0.00 16.81 14.99
CA SER A 138 0.61 17.64 16.02
C SER A 138 -0.46 18.37 16.85
N LYS A 139 -0.25 18.48 18.18
CA LYS A 139 -1.18 19.05 19.19
C LYS A 139 -1.45 20.57 19.05
N LYS A 140 -1.26 21.16 17.88
CA LYS A 140 -1.47 22.59 17.64
C LYS A 140 -2.86 22.81 17.06
N GLU A 141 -3.54 23.87 17.44
CA GLU A 141 -4.90 24.23 16.97
C GLU A 141 -4.89 25.00 15.64
N GLY A 142 -5.99 24.91 14.90
CA GLY A 142 -6.19 25.66 13.66
C GLY A 142 -5.81 24.93 12.37
N LYS A 143 -5.85 25.69 11.26
CA LYS A 143 -5.82 25.16 9.90
C LYS A 143 -4.40 24.95 9.39
N VAL A 144 -4.19 23.85 8.65
CA VAL A 144 -2.89 23.52 8.05
C VAL A 144 -3.05 23.23 6.57
N ASN A 145 -2.14 23.80 5.78
CA ASN A 145 -2.01 23.48 4.36
C ASN A 145 -1.16 22.22 4.19
N VAL A 146 -1.75 21.21 3.55
CA VAL A 146 -1.11 19.92 3.27
C VAL A 146 -1.27 19.55 1.80
N LEU A 147 -0.39 18.67 1.32
CA LEU A 147 -0.44 18.15 -0.03
C LEU A 147 -1.72 17.31 -0.23
N LYS A 148 -2.52 17.61 -1.25
CA LYS A 148 -3.73 16.84 -1.54
C LYS A 148 -3.36 15.42 -1.99
N PRO A 149 -3.91 14.37 -1.35
CA PRO A 149 -3.71 13.02 -1.83
C PRO A 149 -4.35 12.86 -3.19
N THR A 150 -3.65 12.22 -4.12
CA THR A 150 -4.20 11.86 -5.42
C THR A 150 -5.20 10.74 -5.18
N GLU A 151 -6.48 11.02 -5.41
CA GLU A 151 -7.44 9.94 -5.51
C GLU A 151 -7.09 9.13 -6.75
N ARG A 152 -6.47 7.96 -6.54
CA ARG A 152 -6.52 6.92 -7.57
C ARG A 152 -7.99 6.56 -7.68
N LYS A 153 -8.68 7.11 -8.69
CA LYS A 153 -9.94 6.53 -9.15
C LYS A 153 -9.68 5.03 -9.22
N LYS A 154 -10.50 4.22 -8.53
CA LYS A 154 -10.59 2.81 -8.92
C LYS A 154 -10.82 2.88 -10.41
N VAL A 155 -9.85 2.45 -11.21
CA VAL A 155 -10.14 2.09 -12.59
C VAL A 155 -11.13 0.97 -12.39
N ALA A 156 -12.42 1.28 -12.46
CA ALA A 156 -13.43 0.27 -12.65
C ALA A 156 -12.90 -0.48 -13.86
N ALA A 157 -12.57 -1.77 -13.69
CA ALA A 157 -12.27 -2.64 -14.80
C ALA A 157 -13.55 -2.74 -15.63
N VAL A 158 -13.82 -1.71 -16.43
CA VAL A 158 -14.86 -1.69 -17.45
C VAL A 158 -14.11 -1.89 -18.75
N LYS A 159 -13.86 -3.17 -19.04
CA LYS A 159 -14.43 -3.76 -20.24
C LYS A 159 -14.94 -5.13 -19.82
N LYS A 160 -16.27 -5.25 -19.71
CA LYS A 160 -16.96 -6.48 -20.09
C LYS A 160 -16.38 -6.83 -21.47
N ILE A 161 -15.53 -7.83 -21.55
CA ILE A 161 -15.28 -8.50 -22.82
C ILE A 161 -16.49 -9.43 -22.95
N THR A 162 -17.58 -8.90 -23.51
CA THR A 162 -18.78 -9.68 -23.85
C THR A 162 -18.74 -10.22 -25.27
N ASP A 163 -17.63 -10.00 -25.98
CA ASP A 163 -17.51 -10.45 -27.35
C ASP A 163 -16.78 -11.79 -27.35
N SER A 164 -17.46 -12.82 -27.83
CA SER A 164 -16.83 -14.05 -28.31
C SER A 164 -15.83 -13.67 -29.40
N VAL A 165 -14.54 -13.67 -29.06
CA VAL A 165 -13.48 -13.39 -30.03
C VAL A 165 -13.17 -14.68 -30.76
N ASP A 166 -13.58 -14.78 -32.03
CA ASP A 166 -13.09 -15.80 -32.95
C ASP A 166 -11.62 -15.51 -33.29
N VAL A 167 -10.71 -16.16 -32.56
CA VAL A 167 -9.28 -16.09 -32.82
C VAL A 167 -8.94 -17.13 -33.90
N LYS A 168 -8.91 -16.71 -35.17
CA LYS A 168 -8.26 -17.49 -36.23
C LYS A 168 -6.74 -17.33 -36.11
N ALA A 169 -6.10 -18.23 -35.37
CA ALA A 169 -4.66 -18.40 -35.46
C ALA A 169 -4.31 -18.90 -36.87
N ALA A 170 -3.38 -18.22 -37.54
CA ALA A 170 -2.83 -18.70 -38.81
C ALA A 170 -2.36 -20.14 -38.65
N SER A 171 -2.61 -20.99 -39.67
CA SER A 171 -2.26 -22.41 -39.70
C SER A 171 -0.78 -22.63 -39.41
N LEU A 172 -0.46 -22.75 -38.13
CA LEU A 172 0.84 -23.07 -37.58
C LEU A 172 0.66 -24.39 -36.86
N ARG A 173 1.51 -25.38 -37.18
CA ARG A 173 1.56 -26.65 -36.44
C ARG A 173 2.02 -26.34 -35.01
N VAL A 174 1.07 -26.11 -34.12
CA VAL A 174 1.33 -25.91 -32.70
C VAL A 174 1.42 -27.28 -32.02
N PRO A 175 2.50 -27.56 -31.26
CA PRO A 175 2.61 -28.80 -30.51
C PRO A 175 1.47 -28.98 -29.50
N GLU A 176 0.97 -30.20 -29.35
CA GLU A 176 -0.21 -30.51 -28.54
C GLU A 176 0.03 -30.24 -27.03
N SER A 177 1.29 -30.29 -26.58
CA SER A 177 1.69 -29.88 -25.23
C SER A 177 1.43 -28.39 -24.96
N VAL A 178 1.68 -27.53 -25.96
CA VAL A 178 1.45 -26.08 -25.85
C VAL A 178 -0.05 -25.79 -25.80
N ILE A 179 -0.85 -26.55 -26.55
CA ILE A 179 -2.31 -26.46 -26.54
C ILE A 179 -2.85 -26.83 -25.16
N SER A 180 -2.42 -27.96 -24.60
CA SER A 180 -2.86 -28.43 -23.29
C SER A 180 -2.47 -27.46 -22.15
N ASP A 181 -1.26 -26.89 -22.20
CA ASP A 181 -0.82 -25.88 -21.24
C ASP A 181 -1.67 -24.59 -21.28
N LEU A 182 -2.10 -24.19 -22.48
CA LEU A 182 -3.00 -23.06 -22.68
C LEU A 182 -4.41 -23.35 -22.17
N GLU A 183 -4.93 -24.55 -22.43
CA GLU A 183 -6.23 -25.01 -21.92
C GLU A 183 -6.26 -25.00 -20.39
N ASN A 184 -5.22 -25.55 -19.75
CA ASN A 184 -5.11 -25.59 -18.30
C ASN A 184 -5.08 -24.17 -17.69
N LYS A 185 -4.36 -23.24 -18.33
CA LYS A 185 -4.30 -21.85 -17.88
C LYS A 185 -5.62 -21.11 -18.07
N LEU A 186 -6.33 -21.36 -19.17
CA LEU A 186 -7.61 -20.70 -19.48
C LEU A 186 -8.77 -21.28 -18.65
N ASN A 187 -8.77 -22.58 -18.38
CA ASN A 187 -9.70 -23.23 -17.46
C ASN A 187 -9.52 -22.71 -16.02
N GLY A 188 -8.27 -22.49 -15.60
CA GLY A 188 -7.97 -21.84 -14.31
C GLY A 188 -8.51 -20.40 -14.19
N LEU A 189 -8.87 -19.78 -15.32
CA LEU A 189 -9.48 -18.45 -15.42
C LEU A 189 -11.00 -18.49 -15.68
N ALA A 190 -11.63 -19.67 -15.61
CA ALA A 190 -13.05 -19.90 -15.92
C ALA A 190 -13.48 -19.43 -17.32
N ILE A 191 -12.57 -19.46 -18.29
CA ILE A 191 -12.83 -19.14 -19.70
C ILE A 191 -13.09 -20.46 -20.44
N SER A 192 -14.29 -20.64 -20.99
CA SER A 192 -14.61 -21.78 -21.85
C SER A 192 -13.98 -21.62 -23.23
N VAL A 193 -13.15 -22.59 -23.63
CA VAL A 193 -12.45 -22.59 -24.93
C VAL A 193 -12.91 -23.79 -25.75
N LYS A 194 -13.23 -23.57 -27.04
CA LYS A 194 -13.52 -24.65 -28.00
C LYS A 194 -12.46 -24.62 -29.11
N ILE A 195 -11.64 -25.67 -29.21
CA ILE A 195 -10.60 -25.79 -30.23
C ILE A 195 -11.14 -26.57 -31.43
N MET A 196 -11.07 -25.97 -32.62
CA MET A 196 -11.41 -26.64 -33.87
C MET A 196 -10.15 -27.26 -34.46
N ARG A 197 -10.05 -28.60 -34.42
CA ARG A 197 -8.96 -29.35 -35.06
C ARG A 197 -9.34 -29.58 -36.54
N GLY A 198 -8.46 -29.21 -37.48
CA GLY A 198 -8.63 -29.59 -38.87
C GLY A 198 -8.25 -31.06 -39.05
N ASN A 199 -9.09 -31.84 -39.72
CA ASN A 199 -8.73 -33.17 -40.22
C ASN A 199 -7.73 -33.06 -41.37
#